data_AF-A0AAU1IA03-F1
#
_entry.id   AF-A0AAU1IA03-F1
#
_cell.length_a   1.000
_cell.length_b   1.000
_cell.length_c   1.000
_cell.angle_alpha   90.00
_cell.angle_beta   90.00
_cell.angle_gamma   90.00
#
_symmetry.space_group_name_H-M   'P 1'
#
loop_
_entity.id
_entity.type
_entity.pdbx_description
1 polymer ?
#
loop_
_entity_poly.entity_id
_entity_poly.type
_entity_poly.pdbx_seq_one_letter_code
_entity_poly.pdbx_strand_id
1 'polypeptide(L)'
;MTQKPRTTPPTAHHQRPFTGDPGRWEKESSRALRAGHVRNGTCSAACRPVLVHERTSWGWLAWTVPGDGTPPELPVQIGVLAPEATRTQRLAVRWLLRRPAHRIALAPESRVSLRFTTTAVAAIALVAALYALSRGIPVGLVLPAILLAPLLTDHMSDWLDYRAGEHVRSVEGDAACQYLQRLADLHTGLVDAAAGSDRYELRRSAEIGHHLLWDAADLLHAHAQDTRSVSAQLIDRERLMVQLADQVAQALEHIRAKPASGQRGQPHEDEGPLGPLPPGFERATPPTPPPNPATSPLKGARPMTRTQSDNSARTTAVYLLFAHEPYYLGDGAQEINATVVAAASLLHPEVHQPDGARIHERLTQQRTPGEIIPLATLTQELGGGAGWPYIGDWEKVTTDFVRLVRTAECDALSLGLSEIARALICTGPNNHIRTLDTAAGQALTYGPKERAAILAEIDMYLVCLVAEQDLWPGEGLLPPLFNEA
;
A
#
# COMPACT_ATOMS: atom_id res chain seq x y z
N MET A 1 -24.64 -23.47 -30.42
CA MET A 1 -24.66 -21.99 -30.43
C MET A 1 -23.23 -21.50 -30.48
N THR A 2 -22.77 -21.09 -31.66
CA THR A 2 -21.41 -20.60 -31.92
C THR A 2 -21.28 -19.17 -31.39
N GLN A 3 -20.57 -18.98 -30.27
CA GLN A 3 -20.20 -17.66 -29.78
C GLN A 3 -19.36 -16.95 -30.84
N LYS A 4 -19.85 -15.82 -31.36
CA LYS A 4 -19.03 -14.90 -32.16
C LYS A 4 -17.84 -14.45 -31.29
N PRO A 5 -16.60 -14.48 -31.80
CA PRO A 5 -15.47 -13.88 -31.10
C PRO A 5 -15.80 -12.40 -30.89
N ARG A 6 -15.82 -11.98 -29.62
CA ARG A 6 -15.93 -10.57 -29.26
C ARG A 6 -14.78 -9.83 -29.93
N THR A 7 -15.12 -8.88 -30.79
CA THR A 7 -14.18 -7.93 -31.39
C THR A 7 -13.35 -7.31 -30.26
N THR A 8 -12.04 -7.46 -30.34
CA THR A 8 -11.08 -6.79 -29.46
C THR A 8 -11.41 -5.29 -29.46
N PRO A 9 -11.54 -4.64 -28.29
CA PRO A 9 -11.74 -3.19 -28.26
C PRO A 9 -10.56 -2.51 -28.96
N PRO A 10 -10.79 -1.38 -29.65
CA PRO A 10 -9.74 -0.66 -30.36
C PRO A 10 -8.71 -0.19 -29.33
N THR A 11 -7.55 -0.83 -29.31
CA THR A 11 -6.39 -0.40 -28.53
C THR A 11 -5.91 0.92 -29.10
N ALA A 12 -6.30 2.02 -28.47
CA ALA A 12 -5.62 3.30 -28.62
C ALA A 12 -4.25 3.15 -27.94
N HIS A 13 -3.32 2.53 -28.64
CA HIS A 13 -1.97 2.25 -28.19
C HIS A 13 -1.26 3.57 -27.82
N HIS A 14 -0.51 3.61 -26.71
CA HIS A 14 0.52 4.63 -26.49
C HIS A 14 1.64 4.43 -27.52
N GLN A 15 1.39 4.76 -28.79
CA GLN A 15 2.36 4.63 -29.88
C GLN A 15 3.37 5.77 -29.94
N ARG A 16 3.24 6.79 -29.07
CA ARG A 16 4.07 7.98 -29.11
C ARG A 16 4.55 8.38 -27.72
N PRO A 17 5.81 8.83 -27.59
CA PRO A 17 6.28 9.47 -26.37
C PRO A 17 5.38 10.64 -25.97
N PHE A 18 5.13 10.80 -24.68
CA PHE A 18 4.37 11.91 -24.10
C PHE A 18 2.94 12.04 -24.65
N THR A 19 2.15 10.97 -24.60
CA THR A 19 0.78 10.98 -25.16
C THR A 19 -0.13 12.09 -24.61
N GLY A 20 0.11 12.56 -23.39
CA GLY A 20 -0.63 13.69 -22.81
C GLY A 20 -0.13 15.08 -23.23
N ASP A 21 1.04 15.19 -23.85
CA ASP A 21 1.68 16.45 -24.26
C ASP A 21 2.61 16.19 -25.46
N PRO A 22 2.06 16.03 -26.68
CA PRO A 22 2.86 15.67 -27.85
C PRO A 22 3.99 16.67 -28.12
N GLY A 23 3.74 17.98 -27.91
CA GLY A 23 4.71 19.06 -28.10
C GLY A 23 5.95 18.95 -27.20
N ARG A 24 5.88 18.14 -26.14
CA ARG A 24 7.01 17.89 -25.25
C ARG A 24 8.08 17.02 -25.89
N TRP A 25 7.71 16.10 -26.78
CA TRP A 25 8.67 15.28 -27.51
C TRP A 25 9.59 16.17 -28.34
N GLU A 26 9.05 17.06 -29.18
CA GLU A 26 9.86 17.93 -30.04
C GLU A 26 10.79 18.83 -29.21
N LYS A 27 10.34 19.31 -28.06
CA LYS A 27 11.16 20.14 -27.17
C LYS A 27 12.34 19.38 -26.57
N GLU A 28 12.10 18.17 -26.04
CA GLU A 28 13.15 17.37 -25.42
C GLU A 28 14.08 16.74 -26.47
N SER A 29 13.56 16.29 -27.62
CA SER A 29 14.36 15.79 -28.73
C SER A 29 15.23 16.90 -29.35
N SER A 30 14.69 18.11 -29.57
CA SER A 30 15.47 19.26 -30.03
C SER A 30 16.53 19.71 -29.04
N ARG A 31 16.28 19.59 -27.73
CA ARG A 31 17.29 19.85 -26.69
C ARG A 31 18.39 18.79 -26.74
N ALA A 32 18.04 17.51 -26.87
CA ALA A 32 18.99 16.41 -27.01
C ALA A 32 19.88 16.56 -28.25
N LEU A 33 19.28 16.90 -29.40
CA LEU A 33 19.98 17.16 -30.66
C LEU A 33 20.95 18.35 -30.54
N ARG A 34 20.52 19.47 -29.96
CA ARG A 34 21.37 20.67 -29.76
C ARG A 34 22.54 20.45 -28.82
N ALA A 35 22.42 19.53 -27.86
CA ALA A 35 23.52 19.18 -26.95
C ALA A 35 24.65 18.39 -27.65
N GLY A 36 24.52 18.06 -28.94
CA GLY A 36 25.57 17.42 -29.73
C GLY A 36 25.79 15.94 -29.41
N HIS A 37 24.86 15.31 -28.69
CA HIS A 37 24.99 13.93 -28.23
C HIS A 37 24.35 12.90 -29.18
N VAL A 38 23.80 13.34 -30.31
CA VAL A 38 23.02 12.45 -31.19
C VAL A 38 23.88 11.87 -32.31
N ARG A 39 23.66 10.58 -32.55
CA ARG A 39 24.36 9.74 -33.52
C ARG A 39 24.01 10.21 -34.94
N ASN A 40 24.87 11.00 -35.58
CA ASN A 40 24.88 11.06 -37.05
C ASN A 40 25.55 9.77 -37.54
N GLY A 41 25.16 9.26 -38.72
CA GLY A 41 25.58 7.94 -39.24
C GLY A 41 27.10 7.70 -39.37
N THR A 42 27.93 8.68 -39.02
CA THR A 42 29.39 8.63 -38.95
C THR A 42 29.96 8.45 -37.54
N CYS A 43 29.13 8.41 -36.48
CA CYS A 43 29.57 8.26 -35.10
C CYS A 43 30.05 6.83 -34.85
N SER A 44 31.31 6.68 -34.40
CA SER A 44 31.91 5.39 -34.04
C SER A 44 31.03 4.59 -33.05
N ALA A 45 31.23 3.27 -32.98
CA ALA A 45 30.49 2.36 -32.09
C ALA A 45 30.49 2.75 -30.60
N ALA A 46 31.31 3.73 -30.18
CA ALA A 46 31.38 4.25 -28.82
C ALA A 46 30.30 5.30 -28.47
N CYS A 47 29.53 5.81 -29.44
CA CYS A 47 28.52 6.86 -29.16
C CYS A 47 27.28 6.26 -28.49
N ARG A 48 27.08 6.54 -27.18
CA ARG A 48 25.90 6.12 -26.42
C ARG A 48 24.65 6.87 -26.89
N PRO A 49 23.49 6.21 -27.07
CA PRO A 49 22.26 6.85 -27.49
C PRO A 49 21.76 7.86 -26.44
N VAL A 50 21.17 8.97 -26.90
CA VAL A 50 20.51 9.93 -26.01
C VAL A 50 19.13 9.42 -25.67
N LEU A 51 18.86 9.34 -24.36
CA LEU A 51 17.59 8.87 -23.83
C LEU A 51 16.78 10.05 -23.26
N VAL A 52 15.55 10.20 -23.75
CA VAL A 52 14.55 11.09 -23.19
C VAL A 52 13.63 10.26 -22.29
N HIS A 53 13.44 10.70 -21.06
CA HIS A 53 12.66 9.95 -20.07
C HIS A 53 11.27 10.59 -19.91
N GLU A 54 10.24 9.81 -20.18
CA GLU A 54 8.86 10.12 -19.85
C GLU A 54 8.51 9.56 -18.47
N ARG A 55 7.72 10.32 -17.70
CA ARG A 55 7.37 9.96 -16.31
C ARG A 55 5.88 9.71 -16.22
N THR A 56 5.53 8.63 -15.54
CA THR A 56 4.15 8.25 -15.28
C THR A 56 3.90 8.16 -13.77
N SER A 57 2.65 7.94 -13.36
CA SER A 57 2.29 7.73 -11.95
C SER A 57 2.86 6.44 -11.38
N TRP A 58 3.00 5.42 -12.25
CA TRP A 58 3.46 4.08 -11.94
C TRP A 58 4.95 3.85 -12.21
N GLY A 59 5.62 4.73 -12.96
CA GLY A 59 6.98 4.48 -13.43
C GLY A 59 7.57 5.54 -14.37
N TRP A 60 8.33 5.05 -15.33
CA TRP A 60 8.94 5.84 -16.39
C TRP A 60 9.24 5.00 -17.64
N LEU A 61 9.36 5.68 -18.77
CA LEU A 61 9.71 5.14 -20.07
C LEU A 61 10.94 5.89 -20.59
N ALA A 62 11.98 5.21 -21.05
CA ALA A 62 13.09 5.84 -21.74
C ALA A 62 13.02 5.59 -23.25
N TRP A 63 13.07 6.70 -23.97
CA TRP A 63 12.94 6.78 -25.41
C TRP A 63 14.27 7.18 -26.03
N THR A 64 14.75 6.44 -27.03
CA THR A 64 15.90 6.87 -27.82
C THR A 64 15.52 8.03 -28.72
N VAL A 65 16.37 9.05 -28.82
CA VAL A 65 16.21 10.14 -29.80
C VAL A 65 16.92 9.76 -31.09
N PRO A 66 16.20 9.44 -32.18
CA PRO A 66 16.80 9.16 -33.47
C PRO A 66 17.44 10.43 -34.06
N GLY A 67 18.44 10.27 -34.92
CA GLY A 67 19.14 11.41 -35.55
C GLY A 67 18.27 12.27 -36.46
N ASP A 68 17.21 11.69 -37.01
CA ASP A 68 16.22 12.39 -37.84
C ASP A 68 15.11 13.08 -37.03
N GLY A 69 15.11 12.94 -35.70
CA GLY A 69 14.10 13.51 -34.81
C GLY A 69 12.75 12.81 -34.82
N THR A 70 12.60 11.70 -35.54
CA THR A 70 11.35 10.92 -35.57
C THR A 70 11.03 10.35 -34.17
N PRO A 71 9.76 10.27 -33.77
CA PRO A 71 9.39 9.66 -32.50
C PRO A 71 9.61 8.13 -32.59
N PRO A 72 10.32 7.52 -31.64
CA PRO A 72 10.43 6.06 -31.58
C PRO A 72 9.08 5.43 -31.28
N GLU A 73 8.84 4.24 -31.84
CA GLU A 73 7.60 3.47 -31.62
C GLU A 73 7.60 2.76 -30.27
N LEU A 74 8.77 2.31 -29.82
CA LEU A 74 8.95 1.56 -28.57
C LEU A 74 9.98 2.24 -27.66
N PRO A 75 9.76 2.22 -26.33
CA PRO A 75 10.76 2.61 -25.37
C PRO A 75 11.87 1.55 -25.33
N VAL A 76 13.11 1.99 -25.18
CA VAL A 76 14.25 1.07 -25.03
C VAL A 76 14.38 0.51 -23.63
N GLN A 77 13.77 1.18 -22.66
CA GLN A 77 13.79 0.77 -21.26
C GLN A 77 12.52 1.26 -20.56
N ILE A 78 11.92 0.39 -19.75
CA ILE A 78 10.75 0.70 -18.93
C ILE A 78 11.11 0.42 -17.47
N GLY A 79 10.89 1.40 -16.60
CA GLY A 79 11.04 1.21 -15.16
C GLY A 79 9.71 1.34 -14.45
N VAL A 80 9.29 0.28 -13.76
CA VAL A 80 8.09 0.27 -12.92
C VAL A 80 8.51 0.51 -11.47
N LEU A 81 7.78 1.34 -10.73
CA LEU A 81 8.02 1.61 -9.30
C LEU A 81 7.28 0.60 -8.43
N ALA A 82 7.81 0.31 -7.24
CA ALA A 82 7.09 -0.53 -6.28
C ALA A 82 5.76 0.15 -5.90
N PRO A 83 4.63 -0.60 -5.88
CA PRO A 83 3.32 -0.05 -5.52
C PRO A 83 3.34 0.66 -4.15
N GLU A 84 4.05 0.06 -3.19
CA GLU A 84 4.21 0.54 -1.81
C GLU A 84 5.25 1.65 -1.65
N ALA A 85 5.90 2.09 -2.74
CA ALA A 85 6.93 3.12 -2.66
C ALA A 85 6.33 4.42 -2.08
N THR A 86 6.80 4.79 -0.90
CA THR A 86 6.50 6.05 -0.22
C THR A 86 6.85 7.25 -1.10
N ARG A 87 6.25 8.43 -0.84
CA ARG A 87 6.56 9.64 -1.61
C ARG A 87 8.06 9.99 -1.60
N THR A 88 8.75 9.76 -0.48
CA THR A 88 10.19 9.99 -0.35
C THR A 88 10.99 8.99 -1.18
N GLN A 89 10.65 7.71 -1.17
CA GLN A 89 11.25 6.71 -2.06
C GLN A 89 11.03 7.05 -3.53
N ARG A 90 9.81 7.45 -3.92
CA ARG A 90 9.53 7.91 -5.29
C ARG A 90 10.39 9.12 -5.66
N LEU A 91 10.61 10.06 -4.75
CA LEU A 91 11.49 11.21 -4.98
C LEU A 91 12.98 10.81 -5.08
N ALA A 92 13.45 9.91 -4.22
CA ALA A 92 14.81 9.39 -4.25
C ALA A 92 15.08 8.64 -5.55
N VAL A 93 14.18 7.74 -5.94
CA VAL A 93 14.22 7.06 -7.24
C VAL A 93 14.17 8.06 -8.39
N ARG A 94 13.29 9.08 -8.34
CA ARG A 94 13.24 10.15 -9.36
C ARG A 94 14.56 10.91 -9.48
N TRP A 95 15.31 11.04 -8.39
CA TRP A 95 16.63 11.67 -8.38
C TRP A 95 17.68 10.73 -8.98
N LEU A 96 17.70 9.46 -8.55
CA LEU A 96 18.61 8.43 -9.05
C LEU A 96 18.42 8.19 -10.56
N LEU A 97 17.19 8.20 -11.07
CA LEU A 97 16.93 8.00 -12.50
C LEU A 97 17.30 9.22 -13.37
N ARG A 98 17.36 10.43 -12.81
CA ARG A 98 17.90 11.60 -13.55
C ARG A 98 19.42 11.49 -13.75
N ARG A 99 20.08 10.73 -12.89
CA ARG A 99 21.52 10.52 -12.87
C ARG A 99 21.77 9.07 -12.48
N PRO A 100 21.44 8.10 -13.37
CA PRO A 100 21.64 6.68 -13.06
C PRO A 100 23.03 6.53 -12.48
N ALA A 101 23.23 5.78 -11.39
CA ALA A 101 24.53 5.80 -10.73
C ALA A 101 25.64 5.29 -11.65
N HIS A 102 25.32 4.56 -12.72
CA HIS A 102 26.21 4.24 -13.85
C HIS A 102 26.61 5.45 -14.75
N ARG A 103 26.11 6.64 -14.47
CA ARG A 103 26.59 7.95 -14.98
C ARG A 103 27.26 8.78 -13.87
N ILE A 104 27.17 8.37 -12.61
CA ILE A 104 27.96 8.91 -11.49
C ILE A 104 29.28 8.12 -11.38
N ALA A 105 29.22 6.80 -11.54
CA ALA A 105 30.27 5.98 -12.12
C ALA A 105 30.34 6.32 -13.62
N LEU A 106 30.92 7.48 -13.94
CA LEU A 106 31.28 7.77 -15.32
C LEU A 106 32.07 6.58 -15.87
N ALA A 107 31.80 6.24 -17.13
CA ALA A 107 32.29 5.06 -17.82
C ALA A 107 33.66 4.59 -17.29
N PRO A 108 33.88 3.29 -17.07
CA PRO A 108 35.11 2.76 -16.45
C PRO A 108 36.41 3.22 -17.14
N GLU A 109 36.31 3.74 -18.37
CA GLU A 109 37.42 4.32 -19.13
C GLU A 109 37.76 5.79 -18.78
N SER A 110 36.90 6.49 -18.04
CA SER A 110 37.07 7.91 -17.69
C SER A 110 37.48 8.11 -16.23
N ARG A 111 38.74 7.79 -15.91
CA ARG A 111 39.36 8.00 -14.58
C ARG A 111 39.25 9.43 -14.02
N VAL A 112 38.86 10.40 -14.85
CA VAL A 112 38.84 11.83 -14.52
C VAL A 112 37.61 12.21 -13.67
N SER A 113 36.45 11.57 -13.83
CA SER A 113 35.24 12.05 -13.17
C SER A 113 34.91 11.46 -11.80
N LEU A 114 35.32 10.23 -11.50
CA LEU A 114 35.26 9.72 -10.12
C LEU A 114 36.01 10.67 -9.17
N ARG A 115 37.13 11.25 -9.64
CA ARG A 115 37.87 12.27 -8.88
C ARG A 115 37.02 13.50 -8.56
N PHE A 116 36.10 13.94 -9.43
CA PHE A 116 35.28 15.13 -9.18
C PHE A 116 34.20 14.91 -8.12
N THR A 117 33.52 13.76 -8.11
CA THR A 117 32.53 13.46 -7.07
C THR A 117 33.19 13.20 -5.73
N THR A 118 34.29 12.44 -5.70
CA THR A 118 35.05 12.19 -4.48
C THR A 118 35.65 13.50 -3.94
N THR A 119 36.16 14.39 -4.80
CA THR A 119 36.66 15.72 -4.35
C THR A 119 35.55 16.63 -3.86
N ALA A 120 34.38 16.66 -4.52
CA ALA A 120 33.25 17.46 -4.06
C ALA A 120 32.74 16.96 -2.69
N VAL A 121 32.61 15.65 -2.50
CA VAL A 121 32.20 15.08 -1.21
C VAL A 121 33.27 15.28 -0.15
N ALA A 122 34.56 15.14 -0.47
CA ALA A 122 35.65 15.47 0.44
C ALA A 122 35.62 16.95 0.85
N ALA A 123 35.34 17.87 -0.08
CA ALA A 123 35.21 19.29 0.21
C ALA A 123 34.01 19.58 1.12
N ILE A 124 32.85 18.98 0.86
CA ILE A 124 31.66 19.12 1.72
C ILE A 124 31.91 18.55 3.12
N ALA A 125 32.53 17.36 3.19
CA ALA A 125 32.90 16.73 4.45
C ALA A 125 33.89 17.58 5.25
N LEU A 126 34.86 18.23 4.58
CA LEU A 126 35.80 19.16 5.21
C LEU A 126 35.07 20.40 5.79
N VAL A 127 34.14 21.00 5.04
CA VAL A 127 33.35 22.14 5.51
C VAL A 127 32.47 21.75 6.71
N ALA A 128 31.80 20.61 6.62
CA ALA A 128 30.97 20.09 7.73
C ALA A 128 31.82 19.78 8.97
N ALA A 129 33.03 19.27 8.79
CA ALA A 129 33.97 19.02 9.87
C ALA A 129 34.47 20.30 10.54
N LEU A 130 34.86 21.31 9.75
CA LEU A 130 35.25 22.62 10.28
C LEU A 130 34.10 23.24 11.08
N TYR A 131 32.87 23.09 10.60
CA TYR A 131 31.67 23.51 11.33
C TYR A 131 31.49 22.73 12.65
N ALA A 132 31.57 21.40 12.61
CA ALA A 132 31.48 20.54 13.79
C ALA A 132 32.53 20.87 14.86
N LEU A 133 33.78 21.11 14.44
CA LEU A 133 34.87 21.52 15.32
C LEU A 133 34.60 22.89 15.95
N SER A 134 34.07 23.86 15.19
CA SER A 134 33.69 25.17 15.76
C SER A 134 32.53 25.10 16.76
N ARG A 135 31.77 24.00 16.75
CA ARG A 135 30.71 23.68 17.73
C ARG A 135 31.22 22.85 18.92
N GLY A 136 32.52 22.58 19.01
CA GLY A 136 33.13 21.85 20.14
C GLY A 136 33.05 20.33 20.05
N ILE A 137 32.74 19.77 18.88
CA ILE A 137 32.77 18.31 18.69
C ILE A 137 34.23 17.81 18.72
N PRO A 138 34.57 16.74 19.46
CA PRO A 138 35.94 16.24 19.56
C PRO A 138 36.53 15.83 18.21
N VAL A 139 37.78 16.21 17.95
CA VAL A 139 38.54 15.83 16.73
C VAL A 139 38.55 14.31 16.52
N GLY A 140 38.60 13.53 17.60
CA GLY A 140 38.58 12.06 17.54
C GLY A 140 37.31 11.47 16.91
N LEU A 141 36.19 12.21 16.87
CA LEU A 141 34.96 11.81 16.18
C LEU A 141 34.86 12.40 14.77
N VAL A 142 35.39 13.61 14.58
CA VAL A 142 35.31 14.34 13.30
C VAL A 142 36.25 13.75 12.26
N LEU A 143 37.50 13.42 12.63
CA LEU A 143 38.51 12.95 11.68
C LEU A 143 38.12 11.61 11.01
N PRO A 144 37.63 10.58 11.73
CA PRO A 144 37.18 9.34 11.11
C PRO A 144 36.01 9.56 10.16
N ALA A 145 35.07 10.45 10.49
CA ALA A 145 33.92 10.76 9.65
C ALA A 145 34.32 11.41 8.32
N ILE A 146 35.31 12.33 8.33
CA ILE A 146 35.85 12.93 7.10
C ILE A 146 36.51 11.87 6.23
N LEU A 147 37.28 10.95 6.83
CA LEU A 147 37.99 9.90 6.08
C LEU A 147 37.02 8.84 5.52
N LEU A 148 35.93 8.55 6.24
CA LEU A 148 34.87 7.66 5.79
C LEU A 148 34.02 8.25 4.66
N ALA A 149 33.77 9.55 4.65
CA ALA A 149 32.89 10.18 3.65
C ALA A 149 33.26 9.87 2.18
N PRO A 150 34.52 10.01 1.71
CA PRO A 150 34.90 9.65 0.34
C PRO A 150 34.95 8.13 0.11
N LEU A 151 35.28 7.32 1.12
CA LEU A 151 35.21 5.85 0.99
C LEU A 151 33.76 5.38 0.82
N LEU A 152 32.82 6.01 1.52
CA LEU A 152 31.40 5.76 1.35
C LEU A 152 30.94 6.16 -0.05
N THR A 153 31.51 7.16 -0.71
CA THR A 153 31.07 7.51 -2.08
C THR A 153 31.27 6.40 -3.11
N ASP A 154 32.33 5.60 -2.96
CA ASP A 154 32.61 4.48 -3.87
C ASP A 154 31.70 3.26 -3.59
N HIS A 155 31.18 3.11 -2.37
CA HIS A 155 30.26 2.01 -2.02
C HIS A 155 28.78 2.44 -2.03
N MET A 156 28.51 3.74 -1.98
CA MET A 156 27.16 4.29 -2.02
C MET A 156 26.53 4.10 -3.39
N SER A 157 27.26 4.11 -4.51
CA SER A 157 26.65 3.87 -5.82
C SER A 157 26.03 2.49 -5.89
N ASP A 158 26.77 1.46 -5.48
CA ASP A 158 26.32 0.07 -5.55
C ASP A 158 25.19 -0.17 -4.55
N TRP A 159 25.27 0.43 -3.36
CA TRP A 159 24.20 0.37 -2.37
C TRP A 159 22.94 1.11 -2.81
N LEU A 160 23.09 2.28 -3.45
CA LEU A 160 21.97 3.05 -4.00
C LEU A 160 21.35 2.35 -5.19
N ASP A 161 22.15 1.70 -6.04
CA ASP A 161 21.66 0.90 -7.17
C ASP A 161 20.95 -0.36 -6.65
N TYR A 162 21.48 -1.03 -5.63
CA TYR A 162 20.82 -2.14 -4.95
C TYR A 162 19.48 -1.72 -4.33
N ARG A 163 19.46 -0.61 -3.58
CA ARG A 163 18.26 -0.04 -2.96
C ARG A 163 17.26 0.50 -3.99
N ALA A 164 17.75 1.06 -5.10
CA ALA A 164 16.90 1.42 -6.22
C ALA A 164 16.31 0.17 -6.85
N GLY A 165 17.10 -0.90 -6.96
CA GLY A 165 16.66 -2.22 -7.40
C GLY A 165 15.52 -2.77 -6.56
N GLU A 166 15.52 -2.57 -5.24
CA GLU A 166 14.39 -2.96 -4.35
C GLU A 166 13.08 -2.27 -4.73
N HIS A 167 13.14 -1.02 -5.19
CA HIS A 167 11.98 -0.15 -5.41
C HIS A 167 11.66 0.14 -6.88
N VAL A 168 12.48 -0.32 -7.80
CA VAL A 168 12.34 -0.14 -9.25
C VAL A 168 12.70 -1.43 -9.97
N ARG A 169 11.81 -1.91 -10.83
CA ARG A 169 12.15 -2.95 -11.81
C ARG A 169 12.35 -2.30 -13.17
N SER A 170 13.61 -2.27 -13.60
CA SER A 170 13.99 -1.77 -14.92
C SER A 170 14.11 -2.94 -15.89
N VAL A 171 13.40 -2.86 -17.00
CA VAL A 171 13.36 -3.87 -18.04
C VAL A 171 13.86 -3.26 -19.34
N GLU A 172 14.75 -3.98 -20.01
CA GLU A 172 15.35 -3.61 -21.29
C GLU A 172 15.06 -4.69 -22.35
N GLY A 173 15.15 -4.29 -23.62
CA GLY A 173 14.96 -5.19 -24.77
C GLY A 173 13.56 -5.10 -25.38
N ASP A 174 13.52 -5.07 -26.71
CA ASP A 174 12.33 -4.70 -27.49
C ASP A 174 11.10 -5.54 -27.12
N ALA A 175 11.24 -6.86 -27.01
CA ALA A 175 10.11 -7.76 -26.72
C ALA A 175 9.55 -7.54 -25.30
N ALA A 176 10.42 -7.36 -24.31
CA ALA A 176 10.03 -7.15 -22.92
C ALA A 176 9.41 -5.76 -22.72
N CYS A 177 10.02 -4.73 -23.31
CA CYS A 177 9.49 -3.37 -23.34
C CYS A 177 8.13 -3.32 -24.06
N GLN A 178 7.98 -3.98 -25.21
CA GLN A 178 6.71 -4.01 -25.94
C GLN A 178 5.60 -4.68 -25.11
N TYR A 179 5.90 -5.77 -24.42
CA TYR A 179 4.94 -6.44 -23.53
C TYR A 179 4.54 -5.52 -22.36
N LEU A 180 5.51 -4.93 -21.65
CA LEU A 180 5.22 -4.03 -20.53
C LEU A 180 4.50 -2.76 -20.95
N GLN A 181 4.79 -2.22 -22.13
CA GLN A 181 4.08 -1.08 -22.68
C GLN A 181 2.59 -1.40 -22.87
N ARG A 182 2.24 -2.59 -23.40
CA ARG A 182 0.82 -2.99 -23.51
C ARG A 182 0.12 -3.05 -22.16
N LEU A 183 0.78 -3.59 -21.12
CA LEU A 183 0.22 -3.60 -19.76
C LEU A 183 0.11 -2.20 -19.17
N ALA A 184 1.12 -1.37 -19.41
CA ALA A 184 1.13 0.02 -18.96
C ALA A 184 0.00 0.82 -19.60
N ASP A 185 -0.31 0.62 -20.88
CA ASP A 185 -1.45 1.26 -21.56
C ASP A 185 -2.78 0.92 -20.88
N LEU A 186 -3.00 -0.37 -20.57
CA LEU A 186 -4.19 -0.82 -19.82
C LEU A 186 -4.24 -0.17 -18.42
N HIS A 187 -3.11 -0.15 -17.72
CA HIS A 187 -3.04 0.43 -16.39
C HIS A 187 -3.23 1.96 -16.39
N THR A 188 -2.73 2.69 -17.39
CA THR A 188 -3.00 4.13 -17.56
C THR A 188 -4.51 4.35 -17.69
N GLY A 189 -5.23 3.52 -18.46
CA GLY A 189 -6.69 3.59 -18.54
C GLY A 189 -7.39 3.39 -17.19
N LEU A 190 -6.89 2.48 -16.34
CA LEU A 190 -7.39 2.28 -14.97
C LEU A 190 -7.14 3.51 -14.10
N VAL A 191 -5.95 4.11 -14.19
CA VAL A 191 -5.58 5.33 -13.45
C VAL A 191 -6.44 6.51 -13.87
N ASP A 192 -6.68 6.69 -15.16
CA ASP A 192 -7.52 7.76 -15.68
C ASP A 192 -8.98 7.60 -15.23
N ALA A 193 -9.51 6.37 -15.27
CA ALA A 193 -10.84 6.05 -14.74
C ALA A 193 -10.95 6.35 -13.24
N ALA A 194 -9.92 6.01 -12.45
CA ALA A 194 -9.85 6.29 -11.03
C ALA A 194 -9.73 7.79 -10.73
N ALA A 195 -8.97 8.55 -11.54
CA ALA A 195 -8.83 9.99 -11.38
C ALA A 195 -10.14 10.75 -11.69
N GLY A 196 -10.95 10.23 -12.61
CA GLY A 196 -12.24 10.79 -12.98
C GLY A 196 -13.42 10.42 -12.05
N SER A 197 -13.19 9.65 -10.99
CA SER A 197 -14.27 9.14 -10.14
C SER A 197 -13.87 8.93 -8.67
N ASP A 198 -14.72 9.35 -7.74
CA ASP A 198 -14.49 9.15 -6.31
C ASP A 198 -14.73 7.70 -5.83
N ARG A 199 -15.19 6.80 -6.73
CA ARG A 199 -15.51 5.43 -6.37
C ARG A 199 -14.26 4.66 -5.94
N TYR A 200 -14.37 4.03 -4.77
CA TYR A 200 -13.31 3.20 -4.20
C TYR A 200 -12.90 2.05 -5.13
N GLU A 201 -13.86 1.40 -5.79
CA GLU A 201 -13.62 0.28 -6.71
C GLU A 201 -12.68 0.64 -7.87
N LEU A 202 -12.80 1.86 -8.42
CA LEU A 202 -11.96 2.32 -9.53
C LEU A 202 -10.54 2.63 -9.05
N ARG A 203 -10.40 3.29 -7.88
CA ARG A 203 -9.10 3.49 -7.23
C ARG A 203 -8.42 2.16 -6.91
N ARG A 204 -9.18 1.20 -6.38
CA ARG A 204 -8.68 -0.15 -6.08
C ARG A 204 -8.25 -0.90 -7.34
N SER A 205 -8.99 -0.75 -8.43
CA SER A 205 -8.63 -1.35 -9.72
C SER A 205 -7.31 -0.77 -10.25
N ALA A 206 -7.09 0.54 -10.11
CA ALA A 206 -5.81 1.15 -10.44
C ALA A 206 -4.67 0.57 -9.56
N GLU A 207 -4.88 0.43 -8.24
CA GLU A 207 -3.89 -0.19 -7.34
C GLU A 207 -3.53 -1.62 -7.76
N ILE A 208 -4.54 -2.48 -7.98
CA ILE A 208 -4.34 -3.86 -8.42
C ILE A 208 -3.60 -3.89 -9.77
N GLY A 209 -3.97 -3.01 -10.70
CA GLY A 209 -3.26 -2.85 -11.97
C GLY A 209 -1.78 -2.52 -11.78
N HIS A 210 -1.44 -1.63 -10.84
CA HIS A 210 -0.05 -1.32 -10.53
C HIS A 210 0.70 -2.56 -10.02
N HIS A 211 0.12 -3.31 -9.07
CA HIS A 211 0.73 -4.57 -8.60
C HIS A 211 0.97 -5.58 -9.72
N LEU A 212 0.00 -5.77 -10.63
CA LEU A 212 0.17 -6.64 -11.78
C LEU A 212 1.30 -6.18 -12.71
N LEU A 213 1.42 -4.87 -12.94
CA LEU A 213 2.48 -4.28 -13.76
C LEU A 213 3.86 -4.46 -13.10
N TRP A 214 3.95 -4.28 -11.79
CA TRP A 214 5.17 -4.48 -11.02
C TRP A 214 5.63 -5.94 -11.06
N ASP A 215 4.73 -6.89 -10.82
CA ASP A 215 5.06 -8.32 -10.84
C ASP A 215 5.50 -8.78 -12.23
N ALA A 216 4.86 -8.27 -13.29
CA ALA A 216 5.29 -8.51 -14.66
C ALA A 216 6.71 -7.98 -14.93
N ALA A 217 7.02 -6.78 -14.43
CA ALA A 217 8.35 -6.20 -14.55
C ALA A 217 9.40 -6.98 -13.73
N ASP A 218 9.04 -7.48 -12.55
CA ASP A 218 9.90 -8.34 -11.72
C ASP A 218 10.25 -9.66 -12.43
N LEU A 219 9.26 -10.32 -13.03
CA LEU A 219 9.47 -11.54 -13.81
C LEU A 219 10.40 -11.33 -15.00
N LEU A 220 10.18 -10.25 -15.76
CA LEU A 220 11.02 -9.89 -16.90
C LEU A 220 12.43 -9.47 -16.49
N HIS A 221 12.56 -8.76 -15.37
CA HIS A 221 13.85 -8.36 -14.81
C HIS A 221 14.66 -9.58 -14.35
N ALA A 222 14.05 -10.50 -13.61
CA ALA A 222 14.69 -11.71 -13.12
C ALA A 222 15.07 -12.68 -14.25
N HIS A 223 14.33 -12.69 -15.36
CA HIS A 223 14.52 -13.61 -16.49
C HIS A 223 14.88 -12.90 -17.80
N ALA A 224 15.69 -11.84 -17.71
CA ALA A 224 16.04 -10.99 -18.85
C ALA A 224 16.62 -11.78 -20.06
N GLN A 225 17.26 -12.93 -19.80
CA GLN A 225 17.84 -13.79 -20.85
C GLN A 225 16.89 -14.85 -21.40
N ASP A 226 15.87 -15.27 -20.65
CA ASP A 226 14.96 -16.35 -21.05
C ASP A 226 13.50 -16.04 -20.66
N THR A 227 12.88 -15.17 -21.45
CA THR A 227 11.45 -14.83 -21.31
C THR A 227 10.53 -16.01 -21.62
N ARG A 228 11.00 -17.08 -22.27
CA ARG A 228 10.19 -18.27 -22.57
C ARG A 228 9.88 -19.06 -21.30
N SER A 229 10.83 -19.13 -20.37
CA SER A 229 10.65 -19.82 -19.09
C SER A 229 9.50 -19.25 -18.25
N VAL A 230 9.22 -17.95 -18.37
CA VAL A 230 8.18 -17.22 -17.61
C VAL A 230 6.94 -16.86 -18.45
N SER A 231 6.85 -17.31 -19.70
CA SER A 231 5.79 -16.86 -20.62
C SER A 231 4.38 -17.18 -20.13
N ALA A 232 4.18 -18.33 -19.47
CA ALA A 232 2.88 -18.70 -18.91
C ALA A 232 2.41 -17.69 -17.84
N GLN A 233 3.31 -17.31 -16.93
CA GLN A 233 3.00 -16.37 -15.86
C GLN A 233 2.72 -14.97 -16.42
N LEU A 234 3.47 -14.54 -17.43
CA LEU A 234 3.23 -13.28 -18.14
C LEU A 234 1.86 -13.27 -18.83
N ILE A 235 1.47 -14.37 -19.48
CA ILE A 235 0.14 -14.50 -20.10
C ILE A 235 -0.96 -14.39 -19.04
N ASP A 236 -0.79 -15.00 -17.87
CA ASP A 236 -1.77 -14.93 -16.79
C ASP A 236 -1.90 -13.49 -16.24
N ARG A 237 -0.79 -12.77 -16.05
CA ARG A 237 -0.85 -11.35 -15.64
C ARG A 237 -1.51 -10.45 -16.68
N GLU A 238 -1.25 -10.69 -17.96
CA GLU A 238 -1.91 -9.96 -19.05
C GLU A 238 -3.41 -10.22 -19.06
N ARG A 239 -3.85 -11.48 -18.91
CA ARG A 239 -5.28 -11.82 -18.81
C ARG A 239 -5.96 -11.13 -17.63
N LEU A 240 -5.32 -11.13 -16.45
CA LEU A 240 -5.87 -10.45 -15.27
C LEU A 240 -5.98 -8.94 -15.50
N MET A 241 -4.97 -8.30 -16.10
CA MET A 241 -5.01 -6.88 -16.41
C MET A 241 -6.14 -6.53 -17.41
N VAL A 242 -6.31 -7.36 -18.45
CA VAL A 242 -7.38 -7.18 -19.44
C VAL A 242 -8.76 -7.36 -18.80
N GLN A 243 -8.94 -8.37 -17.94
CA GLN A 243 -10.19 -8.58 -17.21
C GLN A 243 -10.51 -7.39 -16.29
N LEU A 244 -9.51 -6.87 -15.58
CA LEU A 244 -9.66 -5.71 -14.71
C LEU A 244 -10.06 -4.46 -15.50
N ALA A 245 -9.44 -4.22 -16.66
CA ALA A 245 -9.79 -3.12 -17.55
C ALA A 245 -11.22 -3.25 -18.12
N ASP A 246 -11.65 -4.45 -18.50
CA ASP A 246 -13.02 -4.72 -18.97
C ASP A 246 -14.06 -4.49 -17.86
N GLN A 247 -13.78 -4.94 -16.63
CA GLN A 247 -14.63 -4.68 -15.47
C GLN A 247 -14.79 -3.19 -15.19
N VAL A 248 -13.70 -2.43 -15.22
CA VAL A 248 -13.74 -0.97 -15.04
C VAL A 248 -14.52 -0.29 -16.17
N ALA A 249 -14.31 -0.70 -17.42
CA ALA A 249 -15.06 -0.17 -18.55
C ALA A 249 -16.58 -0.44 -18.41
N GLN A 250 -16.96 -1.65 -18.01
CA GLN A 250 -18.37 -2.01 -17.76
C GLN A 250 -18.97 -1.21 -16.60
N ALA A 251 -18.21 -1.01 -15.52
CA ALA A 251 -18.64 -0.21 -14.38
C ALA A 251 -18.89 1.25 -14.79
N LEU A 252 -17.99 1.84 -15.60
CA LEU A 252 -18.14 3.19 -16.13
C LEU A 252 -19.36 3.32 -17.06
N GLU A 253 -19.61 2.34 -17.92
CA GLU A 253 -20.80 2.33 -18.77
C GLU A 253 -22.09 2.22 -17.93
N HIS A 254 -22.10 1.41 -16.87
CA HIS A 254 -23.25 1.33 -15.96
C HIS A 254 -23.51 2.65 -15.23
N ILE A 255 -22.44 3.36 -14.84
CA ILE A 255 -22.53 4.69 -14.23
C ILE A 255 -23.12 5.70 -15.20
N ARG A 256 -22.67 5.69 -16.46
CA ARG A 256 -23.16 6.58 -17.51
C ARG A 256 -24.61 6.27 -17.90
N ALA A 257 -24.97 4.98 -17.95
CA ALA A 257 -26.29 4.53 -18.38
C ALA A 257 -27.38 4.76 -17.33
N LYS A 258 -27.04 4.87 -16.04
CA LYS A 258 -27.99 5.23 -14.99
C LYS A 258 -28.30 6.72 -15.10
N PRO A 259 -29.42 7.13 -15.73
CA PRO A 259 -29.76 8.54 -15.83
C PRO A 259 -29.97 9.06 -14.40
N ALA A 260 -29.75 10.34 -14.17
CA ALA A 260 -30.19 11.02 -12.94
C ALA A 260 -31.73 10.99 -12.88
N SER A 261 -32.31 9.83 -12.62
CA SER A 261 -33.74 9.62 -12.52
C SER A 261 -34.20 10.20 -11.19
N GLY A 262 -34.63 11.46 -11.25
CA GLY A 262 -35.63 11.97 -10.31
C GLY A 262 -35.12 12.45 -8.96
N GLN A 263 -34.17 13.38 -8.95
CA GLN A 263 -34.20 14.45 -7.94
C GLN A 263 -34.77 15.71 -8.61
N ARG A 264 -35.97 15.55 -9.21
CA ARG A 264 -36.83 16.68 -9.57
C ARG A 264 -37.41 17.20 -8.26
N GLY A 265 -37.09 18.45 -7.95
CA GLY A 265 -37.50 19.10 -6.72
C GLY A 265 -38.98 18.93 -6.44
N GLN A 266 -39.29 18.54 -5.20
CA GLN A 266 -40.51 19.03 -4.59
C GLN A 266 -40.29 20.51 -4.30
N PRO A 267 -41.12 21.41 -4.86
CA PRO A 267 -41.14 22.80 -4.43
C PRO A 267 -41.74 22.84 -3.03
N HIS A 268 -40.95 23.29 -2.06
CA HIS A 268 -41.47 23.67 -0.75
C HIS A 268 -42.02 25.10 -0.92
N GLU A 269 -43.29 25.21 -1.32
CA GLU A 269 -44.08 26.42 -1.15
C GLU A 269 -44.66 26.39 0.27
N ASP A 270 -44.22 27.31 1.13
CA ASP A 270 -45.13 28.15 1.93
C ASP A 270 -44.37 29.35 2.54
N GLU A 271 -44.76 30.53 2.03
CA GLU A 271 -44.85 31.91 2.56
C GLU A 271 -44.27 32.17 3.97
N GLY A 272 -43.35 33.11 4.25
CA GLY A 272 -43.35 34.59 4.06
C GLY A 272 -43.43 35.29 5.45
N PRO A 273 -43.21 36.62 5.64
CA PRO A 273 -42.34 37.59 4.98
C PRO A 273 -41.25 38.21 5.91
N LEU A 274 -40.25 38.84 5.29
CA LEU A 274 -39.17 39.60 5.93
C LEU A 274 -39.68 40.85 6.65
N GLY A 275 -39.44 40.93 7.96
CA GLY A 275 -39.54 42.16 8.77
C GLY A 275 -38.18 42.85 8.95
N PRO A 276 -38.14 44.17 9.23
CA PRO A 276 -36.93 44.98 9.14
C PRO A 276 -36.04 44.87 10.39
N LEU A 277 -34.72 44.89 10.16
CA LEU A 277 -33.69 45.00 11.21
C LEU A 277 -33.79 46.32 12.01
N PRO A 278 -33.42 46.27 13.30
CA PRO A 278 -32.70 47.36 13.94
C PRO A 278 -31.39 46.89 14.64
N PRO A 279 -30.53 47.84 15.10
CA PRO A 279 -29.11 47.62 15.29
C PRO A 279 -28.67 47.41 16.76
N GLY A 280 -27.49 46.79 16.95
CA GLY A 280 -26.53 47.18 17.99
C GLY A 280 -26.39 46.30 19.25
N PHE A 281 -25.14 45.84 19.45
CA PHE A 281 -24.41 45.53 20.69
C PHE A 281 -24.58 44.19 21.46
N GLU A 282 -23.45 43.47 21.48
CA GLU A 282 -22.80 42.74 22.59
C GLU A 282 -23.62 41.89 23.59
N ARG A 283 -23.35 40.57 23.65
CA ARG A 283 -22.40 39.95 24.60
C ARG A 283 -22.27 38.43 24.41
N ALA A 284 -21.12 37.92 24.82
CA ALA A 284 -20.62 36.55 24.68
C ALA A 284 -21.50 35.45 25.31
N THR A 285 -21.66 34.35 24.57
CA THR A 285 -22.05 33.02 25.08
C THR A 285 -21.19 31.98 24.33
N PRO A 286 -20.76 30.86 24.95
CA PRO A 286 -19.73 29.97 24.41
C PRO A 286 -20.24 29.17 23.21
N PRO A 287 -19.36 28.76 22.27
CA PRO A 287 -19.79 27.96 21.14
C PRO A 287 -20.28 26.59 21.60
N THR A 288 -21.50 26.27 21.19
CA THR A 288 -22.06 24.92 21.11
C THR A 288 -21.06 24.00 20.38
N PRO A 289 -20.82 22.76 20.84
CA PRO A 289 -19.94 21.84 20.15
C PRO A 289 -20.47 21.57 18.73
N PRO A 290 -19.58 21.42 17.72
CA PRO A 290 -20.00 21.09 16.37
C PRO A 290 -20.71 19.73 16.34
N PRO A 291 -21.62 19.49 15.37
CA PRO A 291 -22.24 18.19 15.19
C PRO A 291 -21.17 17.15 14.89
N ASN A 292 -21.26 15.98 15.53
CA ASN A 292 -20.41 14.82 15.29
C ASN A 292 -20.18 14.62 13.77
N PRO A 293 -18.92 14.54 13.29
CA PRO A 293 -18.68 13.99 11.98
C PRO A 293 -19.18 12.54 12.00
N ALA A 294 -20.15 12.25 11.13
CA ALA A 294 -20.73 10.93 10.96
C ALA A 294 -19.61 9.90 10.79
N THR A 295 -19.47 9.01 11.77
CA THR A 295 -18.67 7.79 11.68
C THR A 295 -19.25 6.93 10.57
N SER A 296 -18.49 6.77 9.48
CA SER A 296 -18.80 5.80 8.43
C SER A 296 -18.98 4.41 9.05
N PRO A 297 -20.02 3.65 8.65
CA PRO A 297 -20.34 2.36 9.24
C PRO A 297 -19.29 1.31 8.89
N LEU A 298 -19.01 0.38 9.81
CA LEU A 298 -18.34 -0.90 9.51
C LEU A 298 -19.08 -1.58 8.35
N LYS A 299 -18.47 -1.58 7.16
CA LYS A 299 -19.09 -2.08 5.93
C LYS A 299 -18.69 -3.53 5.70
N GLY A 300 -19.56 -4.46 6.09
CA GLY A 300 -19.53 -5.87 5.70
C GLY A 300 -18.87 -6.80 6.73
N ALA A 301 -19.66 -7.41 7.61
CA ALA A 301 -19.23 -8.64 8.27
C ALA A 301 -19.56 -9.80 7.33
N ARG A 302 -18.58 -10.65 7.01
CA ARG A 302 -18.82 -11.90 6.26
C ARG A 302 -18.64 -13.09 7.21
N PRO A 303 -19.71 -13.83 7.54
CA PRO A 303 -19.58 -15.11 8.22
C PRO A 303 -19.03 -16.16 7.24
N MET A 304 -18.02 -16.91 7.67
CA MET A 304 -17.72 -18.24 7.13
C MET A 304 -18.27 -19.23 8.14
N THR A 305 -19.35 -19.94 7.81
CA THR A 305 -20.02 -20.86 8.73
C THR A 305 -20.17 -22.24 8.11
N ARG A 306 -19.85 -23.27 8.90
CA ARG A 306 -20.19 -24.67 8.65
C ARG A 306 -21.27 -25.09 9.64
N THR A 307 -22.36 -25.66 9.13
CA THR A 307 -23.50 -26.08 9.98
C THR A 307 -23.14 -27.37 10.72
N GLN A 308 -23.00 -27.30 12.05
CA GLN A 308 -23.01 -28.50 12.89
C GLN A 308 -23.94 -28.28 14.07
N SER A 309 -24.93 -29.16 14.16
CA SER A 309 -25.94 -29.19 15.21
C SER A 309 -25.43 -30.07 16.34
N ASP A 310 -25.06 -29.48 17.47
CA ASP A 310 -25.48 -30.03 18.76
C ASP A 310 -25.64 -28.92 19.80
N ASN A 311 -26.86 -28.81 20.32
CA ASN A 311 -27.38 -27.67 21.05
C ASN A 311 -27.21 -27.92 22.56
N SER A 312 -26.02 -27.65 23.12
CA SER A 312 -25.84 -27.66 24.58
C SER A 312 -24.58 -26.93 25.11
N ALA A 313 -24.45 -25.62 24.86
CA ALA A 313 -23.74 -24.69 25.76
C ALA A 313 -24.00 -23.23 25.35
N ARG A 314 -25.05 -22.59 25.87
CA ARG A 314 -25.20 -21.14 25.71
C ARG A 314 -23.95 -20.45 26.27
N THR A 315 -23.42 -19.51 25.49
CA THR A 315 -22.01 -19.18 25.29
C THR A 315 -21.27 -18.65 26.55
N THR A 316 -20.47 -19.51 27.19
CA THR A 316 -19.50 -19.15 28.25
C THR A 316 -18.16 -18.61 27.70
N ALA A 317 -18.05 -18.41 26.40
CA ALA A 317 -16.77 -18.15 25.74
C ALA A 317 -16.29 -16.70 25.95
N VAL A 318 -14.99 -16.55 26.18
CA VAL A 318 -14.26 -15.29 26.04
C VAL A 318 -13.76 -15.21 24.60
N TYR A 319 -13.65 -14.00 24.04
CA TYR A 319 -13.19 -13.79 22.67
C TYR A 319 -11.88 -13.03 22.62
N LEU A 320 -10.99 -13.43 21.71
CA LEU A 320 -9.75 -12.72 21.42
C LEU A 320 -9.93 -11.86 20.17
N LEU A 321 -9.66 -10.56 20.28
CA LEU A 321 -9.58 -9.63 19.14
C LEU A 321 -8.11 -9.29 18.87
N PHE A 322 -7.64 -9.49 17.65
CA PHE A 322 -6.29 -9.09 17.25
C PHE A 322 -6.30 -8.48 15.85
N ALA A 323 -5.46 -7.47 15.66
CA ALA A 323 -5.16 -6.94 14.34
C ALA A 323 -3.98 -7.72 13.75
N HIS A 324 -3.99 -7.89 12.43
CA HIS A 324 -2.95 -8.61 11.70
C HIS A 324 -2.64 -7.89 10.39
N GLU A 325 -1.67 -8.39 9.63
CA GLU A 325 -1.38 -7.87 8.30
C GLU A 325 -2.63 -8.00 7.41
N PRO A 326 -3.04 -6.95 6.67
CA PRO A 326 -4.26 -7.00 5.90
C PRO A 326 -4.24 -8.06 4.80
N TYR A 327 -5.37 -8.73 4.60
CA TYR A 327 -5.59 -9.64 3.48
C TYR A 327 -7.03 -9.55 2.96
N TYR A 328 -7.29 -10.17 1.82
CA TYR A 328 -8.61 -10.20 1.20
C TYR A 328 -9.13 -11.64 1.14
N LEU A 329 -10.40 -11.85 1.47
CA LEU A 329 -11.07 -13.15 1.37
C LEU A 329 -11.75 -13.27 0.00
N GLY A 330 -11.28 -14.22 -0.83
CA GLY A 330 -11.81 -14.50 -2.17
C GLY A 330 -11.71 -13.30 -3.12
N ASP A 331 -12.70 -13.13 -3.99
CA ASP A 331 -12.83 -11.98 -4.91
C ASP A 331 -13.32 -10.68 -4.21
N GLY A 332 -13.21 -10.62 -2.88
CA GLY A 332 -13.79 -9.56 -2.06
C GLY A 332 -13.10 -8.20 -2.21
N ALA A 333 -13.90 -7.13 -2.30
CA ALA A 333 -13.44 -5.74 -2.27
C ALA A 333 -13.09 -5.23 -0.84
N GLN A 334 -13.25 -6.06 0.18
CA GLN A 334 -13.08 -5.66 1.58
C GLN A 334 -11.79 -6.21 2.15
N GLU A 335 -10.95 -5.30 2.63
CA GLU A 335 -9.72 -5.60 3.35
C GLU A 335 -10.07 -6.12 4.75
N ILE A 336 -9.56 -7.28 5.12
CA ILE A 336 -9.64 -7.84 6.46
C ILE A 336 -8.32 -7.56 7.16
N ASN A 337 -8.37 -6.81 8.27
CA ASN A 337 -7.18 -6.37 8.99
C ASN A 337 -7.28 -6.56 10.52
N ALA A 338 -8.40 -7.11 10.99
CA ALA A 338 -8.57 -7.61 12.35
C ALA A 338 -9.53 -8.80 12.36
N THR A 339 -9.38 -9.64 13.38
CA THR A 339 -10.16 -10.87 13.52
C THR A 339 -10.54 -11.10 14.97
N VAL A 340 -11.78 -11.57 15.20
CA VAL A 340 -12.24 -12.06 16.50
C VAL A 340 -12.43 -13.57 16.43
N VAL A 341 -11.84 -14.30 17.36
CA VAL A 341 -11.97 -15.76 17.52
C VAL A 341 -12.43 -16.12 18.92
N ALA A 342 -13.03 -17.30 19.08
CA ALA A 342 -13.25 -17.87 20.41
C ALA A 342 -11.89 -18.11 21.09
N ALA A 343 -11.78 -17.81 22.38
CA ALA A 343 -10.55 -18.05 23.15
C ALA A 343 -10.09 -19.52 23.02
N ALA A 344 -11.02 -20.46 23.03
CA ALA A 344 -10.74 -21.89 22.90
C ALA A 344 -9.99 -22.28 21.62
N SER A 345 -10.05 -21.47 20.55
CA SER A 345 -9.24 -21.69 19.34
C SER A 345 -7.73 -21.66 19.62
N LEU A 346 -7.28 -21.02 20.72
CA LEU A 346 -5.89 -21.06 21.18
C LEU A 346 -5.41 -22.47 21.55
N LEU A 347 -6.34 -23.40 21.78
CA LEU A 347 -6.06 -24.81 22.10
C LEU A 347 -6.04 -25.69 20.85
N HIS A 348 -6.21 -25.12 19.65
CA HIS A 348 -6.16 -25.87 18.40
C HIS A 348 -4.75 -26.44 18.17
N PRO A 349 -4.60 -27.70 17.70
CA PRO A 349 -3.28 -28.34 17.52
C PRO A 349 -2.35 -27.62 16.53
N GLU A 350 -2.91 -26.88 15.57
CA GLU A 350 -2.11 -26.11 14.59
C GLU A 350 -1.69 -24.72 15.08
N VAL A 351 -2.20 -24.25 16.22
CA VAL A 351 -1.66 -23.08 16.91
C VAL A 351 -0.39 -23.49 17.64
N HIS A 352 0.64 -22.65 17.61
CA HIS A 352 1.90 -22.91 18.29
C HIS A 352 1.70 -23.23 19.78
N GLN A 353 1.97 -24.48 20.16
CA GLN A 353 1.93 -24.95 21.55
C GLN A 353 3.34 -25.05 22.13
N PRO A 354 3.53 -24.80 23.45
CA PRO A 354 2.52 -24.57 24.49
C PRO A 354 2.00 -23.13 24.59
N ASP A 355 2.44 -22.24 23.69
CA ASP A 355 2.17 -20.80 23.78
C ASP A 355 0.68 -20.49 23.66
N GLY A 356 -0.04 -21.11 22.73
CA GLY A 356 -1.49 -21.01 22.60
C GLY A 356 -2.21 -21.33 23.92
N ALA A 357 -1.89 -22.47 24.54
CA ALA A 357 -2.50 -22.88 25.80
C ALA A 357 -2.18 -21.93 26.98
N ARG A 358 -0.96 -21.37 27.05
CA ARG A 358 -0.61 -20.37 28.06
C ARG A 358 -1.32 -19.05 27.86
N ILE A 359 -1.47 -18.61 26.61
CA ILE A 359 -2.25 -17.43 26.27
C ILE A 359 -3.73 -17.66 26.59
N HIS A 360 -4.26 -18.86 26.33
CA HIS A 360 -5.65 -19.24 26.64
C HIS A 360 -5.93 -19.11 28.13
N GLU A 361 -5.04 -19.65 28.96
CA GLU A 361 -5.15 -19.56 30.41
C GLU A 361 -5.19 -18.08 30.86
N ARG A 362 -4.27 -17.25 30.37
CA ARG A 362 -4.25 -15.81 30.70
C ARG A 362 -5.47 -15.06 30.19
N LEU A 363 -5.95 -15.41 29.01
CA LEU A 363 -7.10 -14.79 28.38
C LEU A 363 -8.39 -15.08 29.15
N THR A 364 -8.53 -16.29 29.71
CA THR A 364 -9.77 -16.75 30.36
C THR A 364 -9.81 -16.49 31.87
N GLN A 365 -8.67 -16.25 32.51
CA GLN A 365 -8.61 -15.88 33.92
C GLN A 365 -9.37 -14.58 34.21
N GLN A 366 -10.30 -14.63 35.17
CA GLN A 366 -11.06 -13.48 35.68
C GLN A 366 -11.88 -12.71 34.62
N ARG A 367 -12.29 -13.38 33.55
CA ARG A 367 -13.14 -12.76 32.51
C ARG A 367 -14.61 -13.07 32.67
N THR A 368 -15.40 -12.20 32.07
CA THR A 368 -16.83 -12.42 31.91
C THR A 368 -17.11 -13.20 30.61
N PRO A 369 -18.07 -14.13 30.63
CA PRO A 369 -18.58 -14.72 29.40
C PRO A 369 -19.03 -13.65 28.40
N GLY A 370 -18.67 -13.83 27.13
CA GLY A 370 -18.97 -12.88 26.06
C GLY A 370 -17.93 -11.77 25.88
N GLU A 371 -16.98 -11.62 26.81
CA GLU A 371 -16.04 -10.49 26.79
C GLU A 371 -15.07 -10.57 25.60
N ILE A 372 -14.98 -9.47 24.84
CA ILE A 372 -14.00 -9.29 23.78
C ILE A 372 -12.74 -8.67 24.37
N ILE A 373 -11.64 -9.40 24.33
CA ILE A 373 -10.33 -8.94 24.81
C ILE A 373 -9.41 -8.65 23.63
N PRO A 374 -9.10 -7.37 23.36
CA PRO A 374 -8.05 -7.01 22.42
C PRO A 374 -6.69 -7.51 22.89
N LEU A 375 -5.86 -8.02 21.98
CA LEU A 375 -4.49 -8.44 22.27
C LEU A 375 -3.65 -7.32 22.91
N ALA A 376 -3.93 -6.06 22.55
CA ALA A 376 -3.30 -4.89 23.18
C ALA A 376 -3.72 -4.69 24.65
N THR A 377 -4.96 -5.07 25.02
CA THR A 377 -5.40 -5.10 26.43
C THR A 377 -4.59 -6.15 27.19
N LEU A 378 -4.50 -7.37 26.66
CA LEU A 378 -3.74 -8.44 27.28
C LEU A 378 -2.24 -8.07 27.41
N THR A 379 -1.68 -7.44 26.37
CA THR A 379 -0.30 -6.91 26.38
C THR A 379 -0.11 -5.89 27.51
N GLN A 380 -1.08 -5.00 27.72
CA GLN A 380 -1.02 -4.01 28.79
C GLN A 380 -1.05 -4.65 30.18
N GLU A 381 -1.90 -5.65 30.40
CA GLU A 381 -1.99 -6.42 31.65
C GLU A 381 -0.69 -7.19 31.93
N LEU A 382 0.02 -7.62 30.88
CA LEU A 382 1.36 -8.22 30.96
C LEU A 382 2.48 -7.17 31.09
N GLY A 383 2.21 -6.07 31.81
CA GLY A 383 3.18 -5.02 32.08
C GLY A 383 3.63 -4.26 30.83
N GLY A 384 2.71 -4.00 29.90
CA GLY A 384 3.02 -3.34 28.62
C GLY A 384 3.84 -4.22 27.68
N GLY A 385 3.72 -5.54 27.79
CA GLY A 385 4.38 -6.54 26.95
C GLY A 385 5.65 -7.15 27.53
N ALA A 386 6.16 -6.64 28.67
CA ALA A 386 7.32 -7.22 29.35
C ALA A 386 7.09 -8.68 29.81
N GLY A 387 5.83 -9.08 30.01
CA GLY A 387 5.44 -10.42 30.39
C GLY A 387 5.40 -11.44 29.24
N TRP A 388 5.39 -11.01 27.97
CA TRP A 388 5.24 -11.92 26.82
C TRP A 388 6.28 -13.04 26.77
N PRO A 389 7.59 -12.82 27.01
CA PRO A 389 8.59 -13.88 26.99
C PRO A 389 8.33 -15.04 27.97
N TYR A 390 7.54 -14.81 29.01
CA TYR A 390 7.16 -15.84 29.99
C TYR A 390 5.85 -16.55 29.66
N ILE A 391 5.02 -15.96 28.78
CA ILE A 391 3.74 -16.51 28.36
C ILE A 391 3.88 -17.28 27.05
N GLY A 392 4.50 -16.66 26.03
CA GLY A 392 4.66 -17.28 24.71
C GLY A 392 4.85 -16.25 23.60
N ASP A 393 5.11 -16.76 22.40
CA ASP A 393 5.28 -15.99 21.17
C ASP A 393 3.92 -15.66 20.54
N TRP A 394 3.34 -14.52 20.95
CA TRP A 394 2.05 -14.06 20.45
C TRP A 394 2.06 -13.78 18.93
N GLU A 395 3.21 -13.43 18.35
CA GLU A 395 3.34 -13.14 16.91
C GLU A 395 3.17 -14.42 16.09
N LYS A 396 3.78 -15.53 16.53
CA LYS A 396 3.54 -16.83 15.90
C LYS A 396 2.10 -17.30 16.08
N VAL A 397 1.54 -17.16 17.30
CA VAL A 397 0.16 -17.56 17.58
C VAL A 397 -0.85 -16.78 16.71
N THR A 398 -0.67 -15.47 16.54
CA THR A 398 -1.52 -14.67 15.65
C THR A 398 -1.35 -15.05 14.17
N THR A 399 -0.13 -15.38 13.75
CA THR A 399 0.13 -15.90 12.39
C THR A 399 -0.60 -17.23 12.15
N ASP A 400 -0.58 -18.12 13.15
CA ASP A 400 -1.28 -19.40 13.10
C ASP A 400 -2.79 -19.24 13.03
N PHE A 401 -3.36 -18.27 13.78
CA PHE A 401 -4.77 -17.96 13.68
C PHE A 401 -5.18 -17.45 12.31
N VAL A 402 -4.43 -16.51 11.73
CA VAL A 402 -4.72 -16.02 10.38
C VAL A 402 -4.75 -17.18 9.39
N ARG A 403 -3.84 -18.14 9.53
CA ARG A 403 -3.83 -19.36 8.71
C ARG A 403 -5.07 -20.21 8.95
N LEU A 404 -5.40 -20.53 10.21
CA LEU A 404 -6.57 -21.35 10.57
C LEU A 404 -7.89 -20.76 10.07
N VAL A 405 -8.07 -19.46 10.24
CA VAL A 405 -9.27 -18.75 9.76
C VAL A 405 -9.34 -18.80 8.23
N ARG A 406 -8.20 -18.65 7.54
CA ARG A 406 -8.15 -18.70 6.07
C ARG A 406 -8.38 -20.10 5.51
N THR A 407 -8.02 -21.14 6.23
CA THR A 407 -8.29 -22.54 5.84
C THR A 407 -9.65 -23.03 6.34
N ALA A 408 -10.42 -22.18 7.03
CA ALA A 408 -11.72 -22.52 7.62
C ALA A 408 -11.66 -23.70 8.61
N GLU A 409 -10.54 -23.81 9.34
CA GLU A 409 -10.33 -24.79 10.40
C GLU A 409 -10.77 -24.26 11.78
N CYS A 410 -11.24 -23.01 11.84
CA CYS A 410 -12.02 -22.45 12.94
C CYS A 410 -12.91 -21.31 12.44
N ASP A 411 -14.00 -21.02 13.16
CA ASP A 411 -14.85 -19.88 12.87
C ASP A 411 -14.25 -18.59 13.44
N ALA A 412 -14.45 -17.50 12.71
CA ALA A 412 -14.03 -16.18 13.15
C ALA A 412 -14.90 -15.06 12.57
N LEU A 413 -14.97 -13.95 13.30
CA LEU A 413 -15.48 -12.68 12.78
C LEU A 413 -14.31 -11.89 12.17
N SER A 414 -14.24 -11.91 10.84
CA SER A 414 -13.26 -11.13 10.05
C SER A 414 -13.73 -9.68 9.89
N LEU A 415 -12.88 -8.72 10.25
CA LEU A 415 -13.19 -7.29 10.29
C LEU A 415 -12.27 -6.48 9.38
N GLY A 416 -12.87 -5.55 8.64
CA GLY A 416 -12.15 -4.49 7.93
C GLY A 416 -12.25 -3.18 8.69
N LEU A 417 -11.41 -3.02 9.72
CA LEU A 417 -11.40 -1.80 10.53
C LEU A 417 -10.80 -0.63 9.75
N SER A 418 -11.31 0.58 9.99
CA SER A 418 -10.64 1.79 9.50
C SER A 418 -9.25 1.94 10.14
N GLU A 419 -8.35 2.71 9.53
CA GLU A 419 -6.99 2.91 10.04
C GLU A 419 -6.98 3.40 11.50
N ILE A 420 -7.84 4.37 11.83
CA ILE A 420 -7.97 4.90 13.19
C ILE A 420 -8.53 3.84 14.14
N ALA A 421 -9.54 3.08 13.72
CA ALA A 421 -10.13 2.04 14.56
C ALA A 421 -9.12 0.91 14.83
N ARG A 422 -8.42 0.45 13.80
CA ARG A 422 -7.34 -0.54 13.94
C ARG A 422 -6.26 -0.04 14.90
N ALA A 423 -5.82 1.21 14.74
CA ALA A 423 -4.81 1.78 15.62
C ALA A 423 -5.28 1.86 17.08
N LEU A 424 -6.54 2.23 17.34
CA LEU A 424 -7.12 2.26 18.70
C LEU A 424 -7.22 0.86 19.32
N ILE A 425 -7.51 -0.17 18.53
CA ILE A 425 -7.53 -1.56 19.01
C ILE A 425 -6.12 -2.10 19.27
N CYS A 426 -5.13 -1.68 18.49
CA CYS A 426 -3.71 -2.05 18.66
C CYS A 426 -3.01 -1.33 19.81
N THR A 427 -3.62 -0.30 20.38
CA THR A 427 -3.05 0.46 21.51
C THR A 427 -3.70 0.06 22.83
N GLY A 428 -2.93 0.19 23.92
CA GLY A 428 -3.42 -0.10 25.26
C GLY A 428 -4.70 0.70 25.60
N PRO A 429 -5.55 0.19 26.51
CA PRO A 429 -6.90 0.70 26.75
C PRO A 429 -6.99 2.18 27.16
N ASN A 430 -5.90 2.74 27.69
CA ASN A 430 -5.83 4.12 28.17
C ASN A 430 -5.03 5.06 27.26
N ASN A 431 -4.55 4.57 26.11
CA ASN A 431 -3.70 5.34 25.20
C ASN A 431 -4.52 6.28 24.31
N HIS A 432 -3.83 7.28 23.77
CA HIS A 432 -4.38 8.25 22.83
C HIS A 432 -3.60 8.24 21.53
N ILE A 433 -4.31 8.41 20.42
CA ILE A 433 -3.78 8.45 19.06
C ILE A 433 -4.02 9.85 18.51
N ARG A 434 -2.99 10.44 17.90
CA ARG A 434 -3.09 11.74 17.26
C ARG A 434 -2.95 11.56 15.76
N THR A 435 -3.91 12.08 15.00
CA THR A 435 -3.83 12.15 13.54
C THR A 435 -3.77 13.61 13.11
N LEU A 436 -3.14 13.86 11.97
CA LEU A 436 -3.12 15.18 11.35
C LEU A 436 -4.12 15.18 10.20
N ASP A 437 -5.20 15.93 10.32
CA ASP A 437 -6.05 16.24 9.18
C ASP A 437 -5.29 17.21 8.27
N THR A 438 -4.75 16.69 7.18
CA THR A 438 -3.98 17.49 6.23
C THR A 438 -4.81 18.52 5.47
N ALA A 439 -6.13 18.33 5.38
CA ALA A 439 -7.02 19.28 4.71
C ALA A 439 -7.35 20.47 5.63
N ALA A 440 -7.60 20.21 6.92
CA ALA A 440 -7.88 21.24 7.91
C ALA A 440 -6.63 21.82 8.59
N GLY A 441 -5.47 21.15 8.46
CA GLY A 441 -4.25 21.47 9.20
C GLY A 441 -4.37 21.28 10.72
N GLN A 442 -5.37 20.50 11.18
CA GLN A 442 -5.68 20.32 12.59
C GLN A 442 -5.27 18.92 13.07
N ALA A 443 -4.78 18.85 14.30
CA ALA A 443 -4.51 17.58 14.96
C ALA A 443 -5.77 17.08 15.67
N LEU A 444 -6.27 15.91 15.28
CA LEU A 444 -7.37 15.22 15.94
C LEU A 444 -6.79 14.20 16.93
N THR A 445 -7.37 14.11 18.13
CA THR A 445 -6.96 13.14 19.15
C THR A 445 -8.11 12.18 19.42
N TYR A 446 -7.81 10.89 19.35
CA TYR A 446 -8.71 9.79 19.65
C TYR A 446 -8.17 9.07 20.89
N GLY A 447 -9.03 8.57 21.76
CA GLY A 447 -8.63 7.99 23.02
C GLY A 447 -9.54 6.86 23.50
N PRO A 448 -9.61 6.63 24.82
CA PRO A 448 -10.33 5.50 25.40
C PRO A 448 -11.82 5.49 25.08
N LYS A 449 -12.44 6.67 24.92
CA LYS A 449 -13.88 6.78 24.60
C LYS A 449 -14.18 6.27 23.19
N GLU A 450 -13.36 6.66 22.21
CA GLU A 450 -13.52 6.23 20.82
C GLU A 450 -13.20 4.74 20.69
N ARG A 451 -12.17 4.25 21.41
CA ARG A 451 -11.87 2.83 21.51
C ARG A 451 -13.05 2.02 22.08
N ALA A 452 -13.68 2.50 23.15
CA ALA A 452 -14.84 1.83 23.74
C ALA A 452 -16.03 1.79 22.77
N ALA A 453 -16.26 2.86 22.00
CA ALA A 453 -17.29 2.88 20.97
C ALA A 453 -17.05 1.82 19.87
N ILE A 454 -15.80 1.68 19.41
CA ILE A 454 -15.43 0.64 18.43
C ILE A 454 -15.66 -0.76 19.00
N LEU A 455 -15.26 -1.00 20.25
CA LEU A 455 -15.47 -2.30 20.88
C LEU A 455 -16.95 -2.64 21.05
N ALA A 456 -17.78 -1.66 21.42
CA ALA A 456 -19.23 -1.85 21.49
C ALA A 456 -19.85 -2.15 20.12
N GLU A 457 -19.32 -1.56 19.04
CA GLU A 457 -19.77 -1.86 17.68
C GLU A 457 -19.39 -3.29 17.27
N ILE A 458 -18.15 -3.73 17.55
CA ILE A 458 -17.70 -5.11 17.30
C ILE A 458 -18.53 -6.10 18.13
N ASP A 459 -18.79 -5.78 19.40
CA ASP A 459 -19.62 -6.58 20.31
C ASP A 459 -21.04 -6.77 19.75
N MET A 460 -21.66 -5.70 19.25
CA MET A 460 -22.97 -5.79 18.58
C MET A 460 -22.95 -6.76 17.40
N TYR A 461 -21.91 -6.74 16.55
CA TYR A 461 -21.78 -7.69 15.45
C TYR A 461 -21.57 -9.12 15.93
N LEU A 462 -20.75 -9.30 16.96
CA LEU A 462 -20.47 -10.61 17.53
C LEU A 462 -21.72 -11.21 18.17
N VAL A 463 -22.49 -10.44 18.94
CA VAL A 463 -23.75 -10.88 19.55
C VAL A 463 -24.74 -11.34 18.49
N CYS A 464 -24.88 -10.59 17.39
CA CYS A 464 -25.74 -11.01 16.28
C CYS A 464 -25.28 -12.33 15.65
N LEU A 465 -23.97 -12.49 15.44
CA LEU A 465 -23.40 -13.70 14.84
C LEU A 465 -23.59 -14.92 15.76
N VAL A 466 -23.26 -14.76 17.05
CA VAL A 466 -23.32 -15.82 18.07
C VAL A 466 -24.76 -16.21 18.39
N ALA A 467 -25.72 -15.28 18.26
CA ALA A 467 -27.14 -15.61 18.39
C ALA A 467 -27.64 -16.58 17.30
N GLU A 468 -27.00 -16.61 16.13
CA GLU A 468 -27.28 -17.57 15.06
C GLU A 468 -26.49 -18.87 15.26
N GLN A 469 -25.18 -18.75 15.52
CA GLN A 469 -24.27 -19.87 15.72
C GLN A 469 -23.06 -19.43 16.55
N ASP A 470 -22.76 -20.16 17.63
CA ASP A 470 -21.52 -19.93 18.41
C ASP A 470 -20.29 -20.10 17.50
N LEU A 471 -19.25 -19.28 17.71
CA LEU A 471 -17.99 -19.42 16.97
C LEU A 471 -17.35 -20.77 17.29
N TRP A 472 -17.32 -21.66 16.30
CA TRP A 472 -16.70 -22.97 16.42
C TRP A 472 -15.16 -22.83 16.53
N PRO A 473 -14.54 -23.35 17.61
CA PRO A 473 -13.12 -23.15 17.85
C PRO A 473 -12.17 -24.03 17.02
N GLY A 474 -12.70 -24.98 16.25
CA GLY A 474 -11.94 -26.00 15.52
C GLY A 474 -12.06 -27.40 16.16
N GLU A 475 -11.58 -28.43 15.45
CA GLU A 475 -11.57 -29.82 15.95
C GLU A 475 -10.35 -30.13 16.81
N GLY A 476 -10.46 -31.17 17.64
CA GLY A 476 -9.29 -31.79 18.29
C GLY A 476 -8.56 -30.90 19.30
N LEU A 477 -9.28 -29.97 19.93
CA LEU A 477 -8.70 -29.04 20.90
C LEU A 477 -7.96 -29.77 22.03
N LEU A 478 -6.78 -29.26 22.35
CA LEU A 478 -6.00 -29.74 23.50
C LEU A 478 -6.70 -29.36 24.82
N PRO A 479 -6.53 -30.17 25.89
CA PRO A 479 -7.06 -29.81 27.19
C PRO A 479 -6.40 -28.51 27.68
N PRO A 480 -7.15 -27.61 28.32
CA PRO A 480 -6.57 -26.41 28.91
C PRO A 480 -5.64 -26.78 30.07
N LEU A 481 -4.62 -25.95 30.31
CA LEU A 481 -3.58 -26.20 31.32
C LEU A 481 -4.06 -26.16 32.80
N PHE A 482 -5.36 -26.11 33.06
CA PHE A 482 -5.94 -25.95 34.39
C PHE A 482 -5.73 -27.14 35.37
N ASN A 483 -4.95 -28.16 35.02
CA ASN A 483 -4.82 -29.40 35.78
C ASN A 483 -3.37 -29.84 36.05
N GLU A 484 -2.53 -28.96 36.57
CA GLU A 484 -1.39 -29.38 37.40
C GLU A 484 -1.36 -28.54 38.68
N ALA A 485 -2.13 -29.00 39.67
CA ALA A 485 -2.04 -28.57 41.07
C ALA A 485 -1.44 -29.70 41.91
#